data_AF-A0A0R2KZK4-F1
#
_entry.id   AF-A0A0R2KZK4-F1
#
_cell.length_a   1.000
_cell.length_b   1.000
_cell.length_c   1.000
_cell.angle_alpha   90.00
_cell.angle_beta   90.00
_cell.angle_gamma   90.00
#
_symmetry.space_group_name_H-M   'P 1'
#
loop_
_entity.id
_entity.type
_entity.pdbx_description
1 polymer ?
#
loop_
_entity_poly.entity_id
_entity_poly.type
_entity_poly.pdbx_seq_one_letter_code
_entity_poly.pdbx_strand_id
1 'polypeptide(L)'
;MMDQSITSVFPEIKVLMNEPLSKYTNTQTGGPADMLVFPESVTETKKLIIWAKETKTPLTVIGNASNLIVRDGGIRGLTLILTKMNDIQINGTDVTAEAGAALIQTTEAAYQASLTGLEFAAGIPGSVGGAVFMNAGAYGGEISEVVSEAEVLTSDGEIKRLNNRELDFGYRHSSVQDYHDVVISATFKLRAGDSNRIRARMDELNRLRASKQPLEYPSCGSVFKRPTGYFTGKLIHEAGLQGYTVGGAQVSMKHAGFIINVGGATATDYLSVIHHVQETVLNQFGVELETEVRIIGEEK
;
A
#
# COMPACT_ATOMS: atom_id res chain seq x y z
N MET A 1 2.36 -2.66 40.25
CA MET A 1 2.74 -2.80 38.82
C MET A 1 2.59 -1.43 38.20
N MET A 2 3.64 -0.87 37.60
CA MET A 2 3.52 0.37 36.83
C MET A 2 2.51 0.14 35.70
N ASP A 3 1.61 1.10 35.48
CA ASP A 3 0.68 1.07 34.36
C ASP A 3 1.48 1.09 33.05
N GLN A 4 1.44 -0.02 32.30
CA GLN A 4 2.13 -0.16 31.02
C GLN A 4 1.24 0.27 29.83
N SER A 5 0.09 0.89 30.09
CA SER A 5 -0.76 1.40 29.02
C SER A 5 0.01 2.41 28.16
N ILE A 6 -0.16 2.31 26.84
CA ILE A 6 0.54 3.15 25.86
C ILE A 6 0.31 4.64 26.13
N THR A 7 -0.88 5.02 26.60
CA THR A 7 -1.26 6.40 26.93
C THR A 7 -0.57 6.94 28.17
N SER A 8 -0.20 6.06 29.12
CA SER A 8 0.55 6.45 30.31
C SER A 8 2.04 6.55 30.01
N VAL A 9 2.55 5.73 29.09
CA VAL A 9 3.97 5.73 28.68
C VAL A 9 4.29 6.88 27.72
N PHE A 10 3.37 7.22 26.82
CA PHE A 10 3.53 8.27 25.81
C PHE A 10 2.38 9.29 25.89
N PRO A 11 2.28 10.10 26.96
CA PRO A 11 1.19 11.06 27.14
C PRO A 11 1.12 12.13 26.05
N GLU A 12 2.23 12.37 25.33
CA GLU A 12 2.33 13.30 24.21
C GLU A 12 1.82 12.72 22.89
N ILE A 13 1.77 11.39 22.75
CA ILE A 13 1.39 10.71 21.51
C ILE A 13 -0.12 10.47 21.53
N LYS A 14 -0.83 10.98 20.52
CA LYS A 14 -2.26 10.74 20.37
C LYS A 14 -2.52 9.28 19.98
N VAL A 15 -3.17 8.53 20.86
CA VAL A 15 -3.62 7.16 20.62
C VAL A 15 -5.13 7.13 20.43
N LEU A 16 -5.58 6.56 19.31
CA LEU A 16 -7.00 6.32 19.04
C LEU A 16 -7.35 4.88 19.42
N MET A 17 -8.31 4.71 20.33
CA MET A 17 -8.72 3.39 20.83
C MET A 17 -9.92 2.85 20.04
N ASN A 18 -9.89 1.57 19.65
CA ASN A 18 -10.96 0.90 18.90
C ASN A 18 -11.39 1.67 17.64
N GLU A 19 -10.44 2.26 16.93
CA GLU A 19 -10.73 3.15 15.80
C GLU A 19 -10.96 2.34 14.53
N PRO A 20 -12.11 2.49 13.84
CA PRO A 20 -12.44 1.71 12.65
C PRO A 20 -11.52 2.08 11.48
N LEU A 21 -10.84 1.07 10.92
CA LEU A 21 -9.88 1.25 9.84
C LEU A 21 -10.53 1.62 8.50
N SER A 22 -11.84 1.42 8.35
CA SER A 22 -12.63 1.90 7.20
C SER A 22 -12.53 3.41 6.96
N LYS A 23 -12.15 4.21 7.97
CA LYS A 23 -11.88 5.66 7.82
C LYS A 23 -10.58 5.95 7.05
N TYR A 24 -9.69 4.98 6.92
CA TYR A 24 -8.33 5.18 6.39
C TYR A 24 -7.99 4.29 5.20
N THR A 25 -8.64 3.13 5.04
CA THR A 25 -8.41 2.25 3.89
C THR A 25 -9.01 2.83 2.61
N ASN A 26 -8.34 2.63 1.48
CA ASN A 26 -8.86 3.11 0.19
C ASN A 26 -10.10 2.35 -0.29
N THR A 27 -10.38 1.16 0.27
CA THR A 27 -11.61 0.40 0.06
C THR A 27 -12.78 0.93 0.90
N GLN A 28 -12.50 1.80 1.89
CA GLN A 28 -13.44 2.24 2.93
C GLN A 28 -14.05 1.07 3.72
N THR A 29 -13.24 0.03 3.95
CA THR A 29 -13.60 -1.18 4.72
C THR A 29 -12.59 -1.44 5.83
N GLY A 30 -12.97 -2.20 6.85
CA GLY A 30 -12.06 -2.57 7.93
C GLY A 30 -12.62 -2.32 9.32
N GLY A 31 -12.47 -3.35 10.17
CA GLY A 31 -12.83 -3.29 11.57
C GLY A 31 -11.93 -2.38 12.42
N PRO A 32 -12.13 -2.35 13.74
CA PRO A 32 -11.39 -1.48 14.65
C PRO A 32 -9.94 -1.93 14.84
N ALA A 33 -8.99 -0.99 14.83
CA ALA A 33 -7.68 -1.19 15.43
C ALA A 33 -7.78 -0.97 16.95
N ASP A 34 -7.23 -1.87 17.77
CA ASP A 34 -7.27 -1.72 19.24
C ASP A 34 -6.61 -0.40 19.67
N MET A 35 -5.42 -0.13 19.12
CA MET A 35 -4.67 1.11 19.28
C MET A 35 -4.18 1.57 17.92
N LEU A 36 -4.58 2.77 17.49
CA LEU A 36 -4.11 3.39 16.26
C LEU A 36 -3.32 4.66 16.58
N VAL A 37 -2.12 4.76 16.02
CA VAL A 37 -1.23 5.92 16.18
C VAL A 37 -0.73 6.38 14.81
N PHE A 38 -0.56 7.70 14.69
CA PHE A 38 0.04 8.36 13.53
C PHE A 38 1.34 9.03 13.96
N PRO A 39 2.48 8.31 13.97
CA PRO A 39 3.75 8.88 14.41
C PRO A 39 4.15 10.06 13.52
N GLU A 40 4.63 11.14 14.12
CA GLU A 40 5.06 12.35 13.41
C GLU A 40 6.58 12.39 13.17
N SER A 41 7.32 11.41 13.69
CA SER A 41 8.76 11.31 13.50
C SER A 41 9.31 9.89 13.60
N VAL A 42 10.54 9.71 13.11
CA VAL A 42 11.32 8.47 13.28
C VAL A 42 11.50 8.13 14.75
N THR A 43 11.72 9.14 15.59
CA THR A 43 11.92 8.98 17.03
C THR A 43 10.68 8.41 17.72
N GLU A 44 9.50 8.94 17.40
CA GLU A 44 8.22 8.40 17.91
C GLU A 44 7.98 6.99 17.41
N THR A 45 8.18 6.74 16.11
CA THR A 45 8.02 5.41 15.52
C THR A 45 8.91 4.40 16.24
N LYS A 46 10.19 4.72 16.48
CA LYS A 46 11.11 3.87 17.23
C LYS A 46 10.67 3.60 18.66
N LYS A 47 10.23 4.63 19.40
CA LYS A 47 9.69 4.46 20.76
C LYS A 47 8.51 3.47 20.78
N LEU A 48 7.59 3.61 19.83
CA LEU A 48 6.38 2.78 19.72
C LEU A 48 6.71 1.32 19.36
N ILE A 49 7.65 1.08 18.44
CA ILE A 49 8.09 -0.27 18.07
C ILE A 49 8.76 -0.97 19.26
N ILE A 50 9.67 -0.28 19.95
CA ILE A 50 10.36 -0.83 21.13
C ILE A 50 9.35 -1.15 22.22
N TRP A 51 8.42 -0.25 22.52
CA TRP A 51 7.36 -0.49 23.50
C TRP A 51 6.48 -1.68 23.12
N ALA A 52 6.08 -1.80 21.85
CA ALA A 52 5.28 -2.92 21.39
C ALA A 52 6.02 -4.26 21.58
N LYS A 53 7.32 -4.29 21.29
CA LYS A 53 8.17 -5.45 21.54
C LYS A 53 8.29 -5.80 23.02
N GLU A 54 8.59 -4.82 23.88
CA GLU A 54 8.76 -5.02 25.33
C GLU A 54 7.48 -5.52 26.00
N THR A 55 6.33 -5.01 25.56
CA THR A 55 5.00 -5.41 26.07
C THR A 55 4.43 -6.64 25.36
N LYS A 56 5.11 -7.19 24.35
CA LYS A 56 4.62 -8.26 23.47
C LYS A 56 3.28 -7.92 22.81
N THR A 57 3.06 -6.64 22.54
CA THR A 57 1.89 -6.14 21.80
C THR A 57 2.11 -6.40 20.31
N PRO A 58 1.20 -7.10 19.60
CA PRO A 58 1.28 -7.24 18.15
C PRO A 58 1.35 -5.88 17.46
N LEU A 59 2.24 -5.75 16.48
CA LEU A 59 2.46 -4.51 15.75
C LEU A 59 2.08 -4.71 14.28
N THR A 60 1.26 -3.81 13.76
CA THR A 60 0.99 -3.70 12.33
C THR A 60 1.34 -2.30 11.84
N VAL A 61 2.10 -2.20 10.75
CA VAL A 61 2.46 -0.93 10.13
C VAL A 61 1.81 -0.82 8.76
N ILE A 62 1.16 0.31 8.52
CA ILE A 62 0.37 0.58 7.33
C ILE A 62 0.81 1.92 6.72
N GLY A 63 0.93 1.96 5.39
CA GLY A 63 1.09 3.20 4.63
C GLY A 63 -0.26 3.90 4.41
N ASN A 64 -0.55 4.31 3.18
CA ASN A 64 -1.86 4.90 2.81
C ASN A 64 -2.98 3.86 2.60
N ALA A 65 -2.77 2.61 3.01
CA ALA A 65 -3.75 1.52 2.94
C ALA A 65 -4.45 1.35 1.56
N SER A 66 -3.72 1.58 0.46
CA SER A 66 -4.25 1.49 -0.91
C SER A 66 -4.28 0.06 -1.47
N ASN A 67 -3.54 -0.87 -0.86
CA ASN A 67 -3.44 -2.29 -1.27
C ASN A 67 -3.83 -3.25 -0.11
N LEU A 68 -4.82 -2.86 0.70
CA LEU A 68 -5.23 -3.63 1.87
C LEU A 68 -6.74 -3.88 1.90
N ILE A 69 -7.10 -5.08 2.37
CA ILE A 69 -8.42 -5.40 2.91
C ILE A 69 -8.19 -5.77 4.38
N VAL A 70 -8.67 -4.92 5.28
CA VAL A 70 -8.65 -5.21 6.72
C VAL A 70 -9.95 -5.93 7.04
N ARG A 71 -9.90 -7.10 7.67
CA ARG A 71 -11.09 -7.87 8.06
C ARG A 71 -11.97 -7.10 9.06
N ASP A 72 -13.25 -7.48 9.13
CA ASP A 72 -14.24 -6.76 9.96
C ASP A 72 -14.03 -6.94 11.47
N GLY A 73 -13.28 -7.97 11.91
CA GLY A 73 -12.83 -8.14 13.30
C GLY A 73 -11.72 -7.15 13.71
N GLY A 74 -11.13 -6.46 12.74
CA GLY A 74 -10.14 -5.40 12.95
C GLY A 74 -8.72 -5.91 13.18
N ILE A 75 -7.88 -5.09 13.80
CA ILE A 75 -6.46 -5.40 14.05
C ILE A 75 -6.18 -5.35 15.55
N ARG A 76 -5.60 -6.43 16.06
CA ARG A 76 -5.20 -6.52 17.47
C ARG A 76 -3.87 -5.81 17.73
N GLY A 77 -3.75 -5.22 18.92
CA GLY A 77 -2.52 -4.55 19.34
C GLY A 77 -2.33 -3.16 18.75
N LEU A 78 -1.09 -2.81 18.41
CA LEU A 78 -0.70 -1.49 17.94
C LEU A 78 -0.68 -1.43 16.41
N THR A 79 -1.46 -0.52 15.85
CA THR A 79 -1.42 -0.17 14.43
C THR A 79 -0.76 1.21 14.27
N LEU A 80 0.27 1.29 13.43
CA LEU A 80 0.90 2.55 13.04
C LEU A 80 0.53 2.90 11.60
N ILE A 81 0.05 4.12 11.39
CA ILE A 81 -0.11 4.70 10.04
C ILE A 81 0.88 5.84 9.88
N LEU A 82 1.86 5.67 8.98
CA LEU A 82 3.02 6.58 8.89
C LEU A 82 2.76 7.88 8.11
N THR A 83 1.51 8.17 7.72
CA THR A 83 1.13 9.29 6.83
C THR A 83 1.53 10.69 7.32
N LYS A 84 1.89 10.84 8.59
CA LYS A 84 2.37 12.09 9.18
C LYS A 84 3.86 12.34 8.97
N MET A 85 4.63 11.29 8.66
CA MET A 85 6.02 11.39 8.18
C MET A 85 6.01 11.44 6.65
N ASN A 86 5.87 12.64 6.09
CA ASN A 86 5.64 12.86 4.66
C ASN A 86 6.57 13.88 4.01
N ASP A 87 7.70 14.20 4.63
CA ASP A 87 8.66 15.13 4.05
C ASP A 87 9.27 14.56 2.75
N ILE A 88 9.45 15.44 1.77
CA ILE A 88 10.07 15.16 0.48
C ILE A 88 11.16 16.19 0.24
N GLN A 89 12.39 15.72 0.01
CA GLN A 89 13.57 16.55 -0.22
C GLN A 89 14.21 16.21 -1.56
N ILE A 90 14.75 17.22 -2.23
CA ILE A 90 15.41 17.08 -3.53
C ILE A 90 16.84 17.60 -3.39
N ASN A 91 17.81 16.76 -3.73
CA ASN A 91 19.22 17.11 -3.72
C ASN A 91 19.88 16.67 -5.03
N GLY A 92 20.10 17.62 -5.93
CA GLY A 92 20.57 17.31 -7.29
C GLY A 92 19.55 16.45 -8.03
N THR A 93 19.93 15.21 -8.34
CA THR A 93 19.06 14.22 -9.01
C THR A 93 18.42 13.21 -8.05
N ASP A 94 18.71 13.32 -6.75
CA ASP A 94 18.19 12.42 -5.74
C ASP A 94 16.93 13.04 -5.12
N VAL A 95 15.87 12.24 -5.05
CA VAL A 95 14.61 12.58 -4.37
C VAL A 95 14.48 11.66 -3.16
N THR A 96 14.58 12.20 -1.96
CA THR A 96 14.39 11.45 -0.71
C THR A 96 13.01 11.78 -0.15
N ALA A 97 12.23 10.74 0.17
CA ALA A 97 10.89 10.90 0.71
C ALA A 97 10.68 10.00 1.92
N GLU A 98 10.01 10.51 2.95
CA GLU A 98 9.60 9.73 4.10
C GLU A 98 8.51 8.70 3.74
N ALA A 99 8.42 7.63 4.53
CA ALA A 99 7.59 6.47 4.22
C ALA A 99 6.09 6.76 4.12
N GLY A 100 5.60 7.80 4.78
CA GLY A 100 4.22 8.27 4.71
C GLY A 100 3.91 9.20 3.55
N ALA A 101 4.93 9.74 2.86
CA ALA A 101 4.73 10.62 1.71
C ALA A 101 3.93 9.90 0.64
N ALA A 102 2.93 10.57 0.05
CA ALA A 102 2.15 9.97 -1.03
C ALA A 102 3.03 9.81 -2.28
N LEU A 103 3.04 8.63 -2.89
CA LEU A 103 3.89 8.34 -4.06
C LEU A 103 3.60 9.29 -5.24
N ILE A 104 2.33 9.69 -5.40
CA ILE A 104 1.91 10.68 -6.40
C ILE A 104 2.54 12.05 -6.11
N GLN A 105 2.61 12.48 -4.84
CA GLN A 105 3.25 13.74 -4.46
C GLN A 105 4.77 13.69 -4.65
N THR A 106 5.40 12.56 -4.35
CA THR A 106 6.84 12.35 -4.63
C THR A 106 7.14 12.41 -6.13
N THR A 107 6.28 11.83 -6.96
CA THR A 107 6.40 11.90 -8.42
C THR A 107 6.23 13.34 -8.93
N GLU A 108 5.26 14.08 -8.39
CA GLU A 108 5.06 15.49 -8.74
C GLU A 108 6.25 16.35 -8.31
N ALA A 109 6.81 16.14 -7.12
CA ALA A 109 8.01 16.85 -6.66
C ALA A 109 9.22 16.61 -7.58
N ALA A 110 9.43 15.35 -8.01
CA ALA A 110 10.47 15.01 -8.99
C ALA A 110 10.26 15.76 -10.32
N TYR A 111 9.03 15.80 -10.83
CA TYR A 111 8.68 16.54 -12.04
C TYR A 111 8.96 18.04 -11.92
N GLN A 112 8.59 18.68 -10.80
CA GLN A 112 8.84 20.10 -10.57
C GLN A 112 10.34 20.43 -10.55
N ALA A 113 11.18 19.48 -10.13
CA ALA A 113 12.64 19.57 -10.23
C ALA A 113 13.21 19.15 -11.60
N SER A 114 12.36 18.90 -12.60
CA SER A 114 12.77 18.42 -13.94
C SER A 114 13.54 17.10 -13.90
N LEU A 115 13.12 16.18 -13.04
CA LEU A 115 13.70 14.84 -12.90
C LEU A 115 12.79 13.77 -13.53
N THR A 116 13.38 12.95 -14.40
CA THR A 116 12.72 11.82 -15.09
C THR A 116 13.12 10.48 -14.45
N GLY A 117 12.19 9.52 -14.47
CA GLY A 117 12.36 8.17 -13.93
C GLY A 117 11.13 7.66 -13.16
N LEU A 118 10.34 8.57 -12.56
CA LEU A 118 9.18 8.23 -11.72
C LEU A 118 7.83 8.37 -12.42
N GLU A 119 7.77 8.73 -13.71
CA GLU A 119 6.51 9.02 -14.41
C GLU A 119 5.53 7.84 -14.35
N PHE A 120 6.06 6.60 -14.31
CA PHE A 120 5.26 5.38 -14.18
C PHE A 120 4.38 5.37 -12.92
N ALA A 121 4.80 6.08 -11.87
CA ALA A 121 4.15 6.14 -10.57
C ALA A 121 3.15 7.29 -10.42
N ALA A 122 2.99 8.16 -11.43
CA ALA A 122 2.19 9.40 -11.37
C ALA A 122 0.71 9.21 -11.00
N GLY A 123 0.19 7.98 -11.11
CA GLY A 123 -1.18 7.62 -10.72
C GLY A 123 -1.26 6.42 -9.78
N ILE A 124 -0.15 5.95 -9.20
CA ILE A 124 -0.17 4.84 -8.24
C ILE A 124 -0.57 5.39 -6.87
N PRO A 125 -1.76 5.04 -6.34
CA PRO A 125 -2.14 5.44 -4.98
C PRO A 125 -1.31 4.66 -3.96
N GLY A 126 -0.95 5.29 -2.86
CA GLY A 126 -0.13 4.68 -1.82
C GLY A 126 0.87 5.64 -1.23
N SER A 127 1.61 5.17 -0.23
CA SER A 127 2.75 5.88 0.33
C SER A 127 4.06 5.33 -0.21
N VAL A 128 5.15 6.09 -0.10
CA VAL A 128 6.51 5.67 -0.47
C VAL A 128 6.92 4.39 0.25
N GLY A 129 6.64 4.28 1.55
CA GLY A 129 6.94 3.07 2.32
C GLY A 129 6.21 1.84 1.80
N GLY A 130 4.93 1.97 1.45
CA GLY A 130 4.16 0.90 0.81
C GLY A 130 4.67 0.57 -0.60
N ALA A 131 5.16 1.57 -1.34
CA ALA A 131 5.71 1.40 -2.68
C ALA A 131 7.02 0.61 -2.67
N VAL A 132 7.92 0.90 -1.73
CA VAL A 132 9.13 0.11 -1.49
C VAL A 132 8.75 -1.30 -1.02
N PHE A 133 7.89 -1.41 0.00
CA PHE A 133 7.45 -2.71 0.52
C PHE A 133 6.97 -3.65 -0.60
N MET A 134 6.13 -3.14 -1.51
CA MET A 134 5.51 -3.90 -2.58
C MET A 134 6.27 -3.90 -3.92
N ASN A 135 7.46 -3.29 -4.04
CA ASN A 135 8.07 -2.97 -5.36
C ASN A 135 7.01 -2.47 -6.37
N ALA A 136 6.33 -1.38 -6.02
CA ALA A 136 5.19 -0.90 -6.79
C ALA A 136 5.59 -0.60 -8.24
N GLY A 137 4.73 -0.95 -9.19
CA GLY A 137 5.05 -0.81 -10.60
C GLY A 137 3.83 -0.73 -11.48
N ALA A 138 3.93 0.06 -12.54
CA ALA A 138 2.90 0.24 -13.55
C ALA A 138 3.54 0.63 -14.89
N TYR A 139 2.88 0.34 -16.00
CA TYR A 139 3.29 0.82 -17.34
C TYR A 139 4.75 0.52 -17.73
N GLY A 140 5.31 -0.57 -17.22
CA GLY A 140 6.67 -1.03 -17.53
C GLY A 140 7.78 -0.38 -16.71
N GLY A 141 7.46 0.40 -15.67
CA GLY A 141 8.42 0.85 -14.67
C GLY A 141 8.07 0.35 -13.27
N GLU A 142 9.07 0.21 -12.42
CA GLU A 142 8.97 -0.28 -11.05
C GLU A 142 9.86 0.52 -10.09
N ILE A 143 9.53 0.51 -8.80
CA ILE A 143 10.33 1.17 -7.75
C ILE A 143 11.78 0.67 -7.75
N SER A 144 11.99 -0.63 -7.97
CA SER A 144 13.31 -1.26 -8.07
C SER A 144 14.23 -0.63 -9.13
N GLU A 145 13.69 0.01 -10.17
CA GLU A 145 14.47 0.63 -11.23
C GLU A 145 15.06 1.99 -10.85
N VAL A 146 14.51 2.63 -9.81
CA VAL A 146 14.81 4.04 -9.46
C VAL A 146 15.24 4.24 -8.02
N VAL A 147 14.85 3.37 -7.09
CA VAL A 147 15.27 3.47 -5.70
C VAL A 147 16.75 3.14 -5.57
N SER A 148 17.55 4.05 -5.03
CA SER A 148 18.97 3.82 -4.77
C SER A 148 19.19 3.20 -3.40
N GLU A 149 18.42 3.64 -2.41
CA GLU A 149 18.48 3.18 -1.01
C GLU A 149 17.16 3.41 -0.29
N ALA A 150 16.95 2.69 0.80
CA ALA A 150 15.91 2.97 1.78
C ALA A 150 16.45 2.83 3.20
N GLU A 151 15.98 3.70 4.10
CA GLU A 151 16.18 3.52 5.53
C GLU A 151 15.03 2.72 6.10
N VAL A 152 15.36 1.66 6.85
CA VAL A 152 14.41 0.78 7.50
C VAL A 152 14.67 0.73 9.00
N LEU A 153 13.62 0.62 9.78
CA LEU A 153 13.64 0.47 11.22
C LEU A 153 13.30 -0.98 11.56
N THR A 154 14.22 -1.66 12.23
CA THR A 154 14.05 -3.07 12.61
C THR A 154 13.17 -3.22 13.85
N SER A 155 12.73 -4.45 14.11
CA SER A 155 12.04 -4.80 15.37
C SER A 155 12.88 -4.53 16.62
N ASP A 156 14.22 -4.44 16.49
CA ASP A 156 15.13 -4.12 17.59
C ASP A 156 15.31 -2.61 17.78
N GLY A 157 14.66 -1.80 16.95
CA GLY A 157 14.78 -0.34 16.98
C GLY A 157 16.07 0.17 16.34
N GLU A 158 16.76 -0.65 15.54
CA GLU A 158 17.93 -0.24 14.78
C GLU A 158 17.51 0.37 13.44
N ILE A 159 18.16 1.46 13.04
CA ILE A 159 17.98 2.03 11.71
C ILE A 159 19.07 1.44 10.81
N LYS A 160 18.66 0.74 9.76
CA LYS A 160 19.53 0.21 8.72
C LYS A 160 19.29 0.97 7.43
N ARG A 161 20.37 1.21 6.69
CA ARG A 161 20.31 1.75 5.34
C ARG A 161 20.57 0.61 4.37
N LEU A 162 19.55 0.25 3.59
CA LEU A 162 19.61 -0.81 2.60
C LEU A 162 19.78 -0.18 1.23
N ASN A 163 20.80 -0.58 0.48
CA ASN A 163 20.91 -0.19 -0.92
C ASN A 163 19.95 -1.02 -1.80
N ASN A 164 19.81 -0.64 -3.08
CA ASN A 164 18.94 -1.33 -4.04
C ASN A 164 19.11 -2.86 -4.09
N ARG A 165 20.35 -3.36 -4.00
CA ARG A 165 20.62 -4.80 -4.02
C ARG A 165 20.20 -5.49 -2.71
N GLU A 166 20.38 -4.83 -1.57
CA GLU A 166 19.99 -5.35 -0.25
C GLU A 166 18.47 -5.31 -0.03
N LEU A 167 17.76 -4.46 -0.78
CA LEU A 167 16.29 -4.46 -0.82
C LEU A 167 15.71 -5.70 -1.54
N ASP A 168 16.54 -6.46 -2.25
CA ASP A 168 16.23 -7.76 -2.87
C ASP A 168 14.83 -7.83 -3.51
N PHE A 169 14.59 -6.90 -4.45
CA PHE A 169 13.28 -6.76 -5.06
C PHE A 169 12.90 -7.96 -5.92
N GLY A 170 11.65 -8.38 -5.78
CA GLY A 170 11.00 -9.35 -6.65
C GLY A 170 9.69 -8.79 -7.22
N TYR A 171 8.95 -9.63 -7.95
CA TYR A 171 7.62 -9.26 -8.42
C TYR A 171 6.67 -9.09 -7.22
N ARG A 172 6.30 -7.83 -6.96
CA ARG A 172 5.49 -7.42 -5.80
C ARG A 172 6.11 -7.72 -4.42
N HIS A 173 7.44 -7.80 -4.37
CA HIS A 173 8.21 -8.24 -3.19
C HIS A 173 9.43 -7.35 -2.92
N SER A 174 9.82 -7.24 -1.65
CA SER A 174 11.11 -6.70 -1.19
C SER A 174 11.55 -7.38 0.11
N SER A 175 12.83 -7.31 0.45
CA SER A 175 13.40 -7.88 1.69
C SER A 175 12.74 -7.33 2.96
N VAL A 176 12.17 -6.12 2.91
CA VAL A 176 11.40 -5.54 4.02
C VAL A 176 10.24 -6.45 4.46
N GLN A 177 9.63 -7.18 3.52
CA GLN A 177 8.55 -8.12 3.84
C GLN A 177 9.08 -9.31 4.65
N ASP A 178 10.28 -9.80 4.30
CA ASP A 178 10.91 -10.99 4.88
C ASP A 178 11.39 -10.75 6.30
N TYR A 179 11.97 -9.57 6.55
CA TYR A 179 12.50 -9.20 7.86
C TYR A 179 11.47 -8.51 8.77
N HIS A 180 10.27 -8.21 8.24
CA HIS A 180 9.23 -7.44 8.94
C HIS A 180 9.73 -6.06 9.40
N ASP A 181 10.67 -5.48 8.67
CA ASP A 181 11.19 -4.15 8.93
C ASP A 181 10.17 -3.07 8.52
N VAL A 182 10.36 -1.85 9.01
CA VAL A 182 9.51 -0.70 8.68
C VAL A 182 10.29 0.29 7.84
N VAL A 183 9.86 0.54 6.60
CA VAL A 183 10.46 1.62 5.80
C VAL A 183 10.20 2.95 6.49
N ILE A 184 11.24 3.76 6.63
CA ILE A 184 11.22 5.10 7.22
C ILE A 184 11.38 6.18 6.15
N SER A 185 12.29 5.96 5.21
CA SER A 185 12.51 6.83 4.05
C SER A 185 13.05 6.03 2.87
N ALA A 186 12.91 6.58 1.67
CA ALA A 186 13.52 6.04 0.45
C ALA A 186 14.11 7.17 -0.38
N THR A 187 15.28 6.90 -0.97
CA THR A 187 15.94 7.81 -1.91
C THR A 187 15.81 7.23 -3.32
N PHE A 188 15.31 8.03 -4.24
CA PHE A 188 15.20 7.71 -5.65
C PHE A 188 16.28 8.46 -6.42
N LYS A 189 17.13 7.73 -7.15
CA LYS A 189 18.17 8.32 -7.99
C LYS A 189 17.63 8.47 -9.41
N LEU A 190 17.28 9.70 -9.75
CA LEU A 190 16.64 10.04 -11.01
C LEU A 190 17.64 10.62 -12.00
N ARG A 191 17.14 11.10 -13.14
CA ARG A 191 17.96 11.79 -14.14
C ARG A 191 17.36 13.16 -14.44
N ALA A 192 18.20 14.15 -14.72
CA ALA A 192 17.72 15.41 -15.29
C ALA A 192 17.00 15.14 -16.63
N GLY A 193 15.87 15.79 -16.85
CA GLY A 193 15.03 15.62 -18.02
C GLY A 193 14.32 16.90 -18.42
N ASP A 194 13.65 16.86 -19.57
CA ASP A 194 12.84 17.97 -20.05
C ASP A 194 11.47 17.96 -19.33
N SER A 195 11.17 19.03 -18.58
CA SER A 195 9.95 19.15 -17.78
C SER A 195 8.67 18.97 -18.60
N ASN A 196 8.61 19.49 -19.84
CA ASN A 196 7.44 19.35 -20.70
C ASN A 196 7.23 17.89 -21.12
N ARG A 197 8.30 17.16 -21.44
CA ARG A 197 8.24 15.72 -21.75
C ARG A 197 7.81 14.89 -20.55
N ILE A 198 8.34 15.19 -19.36
CA ILE A 198 7.98 14.51 -18.11
C ILE A 198 6.48 14.70 -17.84
N ARG A 199 5.98 15.94 -17.88
CA ARG A 199 4.55 16.24 -17.70
C ARG A 199 3.68 15.51 -18.71
N ALA A 200 4.04 15.57 -19.99
CA ALA A 200 3.30 14.92 -21.06
C ALA A 200 3.20 13.40 -20.83
N ARG A 201 4.29 12.77 -20.36
CA ARG A 201 4.30 11.34 -20.03
C ARG A 201 3.42 11.03 -18.81
N MET A 202 3.51 11.81 -17.74
CA MET A 202 2.65 11.65 -16.56
C MET A 202 1.16 11.78 -16.95
N ASP A 203 0.81 12.76 -17.78
CA ASP A 203 -0.56 12.98 -18.24
C ASP A 203 -1.08 11.87 -19.16
N GLU A 204 -0.23 11.35 -20.03
CA GLU A 204 -0.53 10.16 -20.82
C GLU A 204 -0.87 8.97 -19.92
N LEU A 205 -0.01 8.67 -18.95
CA LEU A 205 -0.18 7.53 -18.04
C LEU A 205 -1.40 7.67 -17.14
N ASN A 206 -1.68 8.87 -16.65
CA ASN A 206 -2.88 9.16 -15.87
C ASN A 206 -4.16 9.04 -16.72
N ARG A 207 -4.15 9.48 -17.99
CA ARG A 207 -5.27 9.25 -18.92
C ARG A 207 -5.48 7.77 -19.22
N LEU A 208 -4.39 7.01 -19.44
CA LEU A 208 -4.45 5.56 -19.61
C LEU A 208 -5.04 4.88 -18.37
N ARG A 209 -4.67 5.35 -17.18
CA ARG A 209 -5.22 4.82 -15.92
C ARG A 209 -6.71 5.11 -15.81
N ALA A 210 -7.10 6.37 -16.00
CA ALA A 210 -8.49 6.82 -15.89
C ALA A 210 -9.42 6.18 -16.92
N SER A 211 -8.93 5.91 -18.14
CA SER A 211 -9.73 5.23 -19.17
C SER A 211 -9.97 3.74 -18.86
N LYS A 212 -9.07 3.10 -18.11
CA LYS A 212 -9.12 1.65 -17.85
C LYS A 212 -9.58 1.27 -16.44
N GLN A 213 -9.44 2.13 -15.45
CA GLN A 213 -9.66 1.78 -14.04
C GLN A 213 -10.84 2.53 -13.42
N PRO A 214 -11.57 1.92 -12.47
CA PRO A 214 -12.72 2.53 -11.79
C PRO A 214 -12.26 3.49 -10.67
N LEU A 215 -11.59 4.58 -11.04
CA LEU A 215 -11.03 5.55 -10.09
C LEU A 215 -12.08 6.32 -9.30
N GLU A 216 -13.33 6.32 -9.77
CA GLU A 216 -14.49 6.93 -9.13
C GLU A 216 -15.02 6.15 -7.92
N TYR A 217 -14.58 4.90 -7.72
CA TYR A 217 -15.00 4.06 -6.59
C TYR A 217 -13.83 3.73 -5.64
N PRO A 218 -14.10 3.60 -4.33
CA PRO A 218 -13.14 3.03 -3.39
C PRO A 218 -12.77 1.59 -3.80
N SER A 219 -11.48 1.26 -3.82
CA SER A 219 -10.95 -0.06 -4.20
C SER A 219 -9.52 -0.28 -3.68
N CYS A 220 -9.03 -1.52 -3.76
CA CYS A 220 -7.66 -1.88 -3.36
C CYS A 220 -6.69 -2.05 -4.55
N GLY A 221 -7.06 -1.56 -5.74
CA GLY A 221 -6.30 -1.84 -6.97
C GLY A 221 -6.65 -3.19 -7.59
N SER A 222 -5.69 -3.77 -8.33
CA SER A 222 -5.81 -5.12 -8.87
C SER A 222 -5.86 -6.12 -7.72
N VAL A 223 -6.92 -6.92 -7.67
CA VAL A 223 -7.15 -7.85 -6.55
C VAL A 223 -6.24 -9.06 -6.63
N PHE A 224 -5.97 -9.54 -7.84
CA PHE A 224 -5.19 -10.76 -8.08
C PHE A 224 -3.92 -10.46 -8.84
N LYS A 225 -2.89 -11.26 -8.55
CA LYS A 225 -1.66 -11.32 -9.34
C LYS A 225 -1.99 -11.78 -10.76
N ARG A 226 -1.05 -11.59 -11.69
CA ARG A 226 -1.14 -12.13 -13.04
C ARG A 226 -0.65 -13.58 -13.07
N PRO A 227 -1.51 -14.58 -13.34
CA PRO A 227 -1.05 -15.95 -13.54
C PRO A 227 -0.25 -16.09 -14.84
N THR A 228 0.78 -16.94 -14.84
CA THR A 228 1.66 -17.14 -15.99
C THR A 228 0.87 -17.59 -17.22
N GLY A 229 1.04 -16.88 -18.33
CA GLY A 229 0.36 -17.19 -19.60
C GLY A 229 -1.04 -16.59 -19.76
N TYR A 230 -1.57 -15.90 -18.74
CA TYR A 230 -2.92 -15.36 -18.76
C TYR A 230 -2.99 -13.88 -18.35
N PHE A 231 -4.12 -13.26 -18.64
CA PHE A 231 -4.49 -11.94 -18.12
C PHE A 231 -5.67 -12.10 -17.18
N THR A 232 -5.49 -11.78 -15.89
CA THR A 232 -6.53 -11.95 -14.85
C THR A 232 -7.84 -11.26 -15.22
N GLY A 233 -7.80 -10.01 -15.67
CA GLY A 233 -9.00 -9.28 -16.07
C GLY A 233 -9.73 -9.92 -17.25
N LYS A 234 -9.01 -10.59 -18.16
CA LYS A 234 -9.62 -11.33 -19.27
C LYS A 234 -10.32 -12.59 -18.77
N LEU A 235 -9.68 -13.37 -17.91
CA LEU A 235 -10.28 -14.57 -17.31
C LEU A 235 -11.57 -14.24 -16.57
N ILE A 236 -11.57 -13.20 -15.73
CA ILE A 236 -12.75 -12.78 -14.96
C ILE A 236 -13.86 -12.26 -15.88
N HIS A 237 -13.50 -11.55 -16.96
CA HIS A 237 -14.47 -11.10 -17.96
C HIS A 237 -15.10 -12.27 -18.70
N GLU A 238 -14.29 -13.22 -19.20
CA GLU A 238 -14.75 -14.41 -19.91
C GLU A 238 -15.56 -15.35 -19.01
N ALA A 239 -15.28 -15.35 -17.70
CA ALA A 239 -16.08 -16.03 -16.69
C ALA A 239 -17.49 -15.42 -16.50
N GLY A 240 -17.77 -14.26 -17.09
CA GLY A 240 -19.05 -13.55 -16.95
C GLY A 240 -19.24 -12.85 -15.60
N LEU A 241 -18.15 -12.55 -14.88
CA LEU A 241 -18.21 -12.07 -13.50
C LEU A 241 -18.25 -10.55 -13.34
N GLN A 242 -18.15 -9.76 -14.41
CA GLN A 242 -18.29 -8.31 -14.30
C GLN A 242 -19.68 -7.94 -13.76
N GLY A 243 -19.73 -7.10 -12.72
CA GLY A 243 -20.97 -6.73 -12.04
C GLY A 243 -21.43 -7.73 -10.98
N TYR A 244 -20.75 -8.88 -10.82
CA TYR A 244 -21.02 -9.78 -9.71
C TYR A 244 -20.83 -9.03 -8.38
N THR A 245 -21.83 -9.15 -7.50
CA THR A 245 -21.96 -8.30 -6.30
C THR A 245 -22.33 -9.15 -5.08
N VAL A 246 -21.66 -8.90 -3.96
CA VAL A 246 -22.05 -9.38 -2.63
C VAL A 246 -22.07 -8.19 -1.69
N GLY A 247 -23.19 -7.94 -1.02
CA GLY A 247 -23.37 -6.75 -0.18
C GLY A 247 -23.03 -5.47 -0.94
N GLY A 248 -22.06 -4.70 -0.44
CA GLY A 248 -21.58 -3.48 -1.11
C GLY A 248 -20.34 -3.66 -2.01
N ALA A 249 -19.77 -4.87 -2.11
CA ALA A 249 -18.59 -5.15 -2.93
C ALA A 249 -18.99 -5.72 -4.30
N GLN A 250 -18.42 -5.18 -5.37
CA GLN A 250 -18.76 -5.57 -6.74
C GLN A 250 -17.50 -5.72 -7.61
N VAL A 251 -17.47 -6.74 -8.48
CA VAL A 251 -16.50 -6.81 -9.58
C VAL A 251 -16.76 -5.68 -10.57
N SER A 252 -15.79 -4.81 -10.78
CA SER A 252 -15.99 -3.59 -11.58
C SER A 252 -16.43 -3.88 -13.02
N MET A 253 -17.48 -3.16 -13.45
CA MET A 253 -17.94 -3.14 -14.85
C MET A 253 -16.90 -2.56 -15.81
N LYS A 254 -15.99 -1.71 -15.31
CA LYS A 254 -14.95 -1.06 -16.12
C LYS A 254 -13.69 -1.90 -16.24
N HIS A 255 -13.30 -2.58 -15.16
CA HIS A 255 -12.10 -3.42 -15.13
C HIS A 255 -12.30 -4.67 -14.26
N ALA A 256 -12.50 -5.83 -14.89
CA ALA A 256 -12.83 -7.07 -14.18
C ALA A 256 -11.81 -7.52 -13.11
N GLY A 257 -10.54 -7.09 -13.21
CA GLY A 257 -9.53 -7.34 -12.17
C GLY A 257 -9.66 -6.49 -10.88
N PHE A 258 -10.64 -5.59 -10.80
CA PHE A 258 -10.89 -4.71 -9.65
C PHE A 258 -12.19 -5.10 -8.97
N ILE A 259 -12.17 -5.13 -7.64
CA ILE A 259 -13.38 -5.13 -6.82
C ILE A 259 -13.53 -3.71 -6.25
N ILE A 260 -14.73 -3.16 -6.39
CA ILE A 260 -15.08 -1.80 -5.99
C ILE A 260 -16.11 -1.83 -4.87
N ASN A 261 -16.04 -0.83 -3.99
CA ASN A 261 -17.09 -0.54 -3.03
C ASN A 261 -18.14 0.34 -3.72
N VAL A 262 -19.28 -0.23 -4.10
CA VAL A 262 -20.39 0.53 -4.72
C VAL A 262 -21.24 1.25 -3.66
N GLY A 263 -20.96 1.03 -2.38
CA GLY A 263 -21.60 1.67 -1.24
C GLY A 263 -21.78 0.68 -0.09
N GLY A 264 -21.24 1.03 1.08
CA GLY A 264 -21.45 0.25 2.31
C GLY A 264 -20.83 -1.15 2.32
N ALA A 265 -19.84 -1.43 1.47
CA ALA A 265 -19.16 -2.73 1.48
C ALA A 265 -18.49 -3.01 2.83
N THR A 266 -18.52 -4.27 3.23
CA THR A 266 -17.73 -4.81 4.35
C THR A 266 -16.50 -5.55 3.83
N ALA A 267 -15.54 -5.87 4.72
CA ALA A 267 -14.43 -6.72 4.32
C ALA A 267 -14.90 -8.14 4.00
N THR A 268 -15.90 -8.66 4.73
CA THR A 268 -16.55 -9.94 4.44
C THR A 268 -17.16 -9.96 3.03
N ASP A 269 -17.78 -8.88 2.57
CA ASP A 269 -18.29 -8.77 1.19
C ASP A 269 -17.16 -8.90 0.17
N TYR A 270 -16.06 -8.16 0.36
CA TYR A 270 -14.89 -8.24 -0.51
C TYR A 270 -14.33 -9.66 -0.57
N LEU A 271 -14.16 -10.33 0.58
CA LEU A 271 -13.67 -11.70 0.64
C LEU A 271 -14.62 -12.69 -0.04
N SER A 272 -15.93 -12.49 0.09
CA SER A 272 -16.93 -13.31 -0.59
C SER A 272 -16.86 -13.18 -2.10
N VAL A 273 -16.67 -11.96 -2.62
CA VAL A 273 -16.43 -11.73 -4.05
C VAL A 273 -15.12 -12.36 -4.50
N ILE A 274 -14.04 -12.20 -3.72
CA ILE A 274 -12.73 -12.80 -4.02
C ILE A 274 -12.83 -14.31 -4.16
N HIS A 275 -13.40 -14.99 -3.16
CA HIS A 275 -13.53 -16.45 -3.16
C HIS A 275 -14.39 -16.94 -4.33
N HIS A 276 -15.52 -16.26 -4.61
CA HIS A 276 -16.37 -16.64 -5.74
C HIS A 276 -15.65 -16.48 -7.10
N VAL A 277 -14.86 -15.42 -7.26
CA VAL A 277 -14.04 -15.22 -8.47
C VAL A 277 -12.99 -16.32 -8.60
N GLN A 278 -12.28 -16.65 -7.53
CA GLN A 278 -11.28 -17.71 -7.53
C GLN A 278 -11.89 -19.06 -7.90
N GLU A 279 -12.99 -19.44 -7.24
CA GLU A 279 -13.70 -20.69 -7.50
C GLU A 279 -14.20 -20.77 -8.94
N THR A 280 -14.83 -19.71 -9.43
CA THR A 280 -15.39 -19.68 -10.79
C THR A 280 -14.30 -19.78 -11.85
N VAL A 281 -13.20 -19.04 -11.70
CA VAL A 281 -12.09 -19.07 -12.66
C VAL A 281 -11.37 -20.44 -12.63
N LEU A 282 -11.21 -21.03 -11.45
CA LEU A 282 -10.67 -22.39 -11.32
C LEU A 282 -11.57 -23.42 -12.02
N ASN A 283 -12.89 -23.36 -11.79
CA ASN A 283 -13.83 -24.30 -12.36
C ASN A 283 -13.95 -24.19 -13.90
N GLN A 284 -13.89 -22.97 -14.45
CA GLN A 284 -14.07 -22.76 -15.89
C GLN A 284 -12.77 -22.91 -16.69
N PHE A 285 -11.62 -22.51 -16.13
CA PHE A 285 -10.37 -22.41 -16.86
C PHE A 285 -9.25 -23.28 -16.29
N GLY A 286 -9.44 -23.90 -15.12
CA GLY A 286 -8.39 -24.65 -14.44
C GLY A 286 -7.23 -23.77 -13.96
N VAL A 287 -7.46 -22.46 -13.79
CA VAL A 287 -6.45 -21.47 -13.39
C VAL A 287 -6.70 -21.03 -11.96
N GLU A 288 -5.72 -21.23 -11.09
CA GLU A 288 -5.74 -20.70 -9.73
C GLU A 288 -5.34 -19.22 -9.73
N LEU A 289 -6.18 -18.38 -9.10
CA LEU A 289 -5.89 -16.96 -8.92
C LEU A 289 -5.38 -16.69 -7.50
N GLU A 290 -4.17 -16.13 -7.40
CA GLU A 290 -3.61 -15.65 -6.14
C GLU A 290 -3.92 -14.16 -5.94
N THR A 291 -4.25 -13.75 -4.71
CA THR A 291 -4.46 -12.33 -4.38
C THR A 291 -3.14 -11.54 -4.41
N GLU A 292 -3.15 -10.36 -5.03
CA GLU A 292 -2.10 -9.34 -4.91
C GLU A 292 -2.40 -8.38 -3.74
N VAL A 293 -3.69 -8.14 -3.48
CA VAL A 293 -4.13 -7.39 -2.30
C VAL A 293 -3.77 -8.15 -1.03
N ARG A 294 -3.27 -7.44 -0.02
CA ARG A 294 -2.98 -8.02 1.29
C ARG A 294 -4.24 -8.02 2.16
N ILE A 295 -4.60 -9.19 2.67
CA ILE A 295 -5.73 -9.38 3.58
C ILE A 295 -5.18 -9.54 5.00
N ILE A 296 -5.56 -8.65 5.91
CA ILE A 296 -5.03 -8.60 7.28
C ILE A 296 -6.14 -8.45 8.32
N GLY A 297 -5.81 -8.65 9.59
CA GLY A 297 -6.76 -8.55 10.70
C GLY A 297 -7.54 -9.83 10.95
N GLU A 298 -8.42 -9.77 11.94
CA GLU A 298 -9.14 -10.92 12.50
C GLU A 298 -10.50 -11.14 11.85
N GLU A 299 -10.92 -12.41 11.81
CA GLU A 299 -12.32 -12.75 11.56
C GLU A 299 -13.21 -12.23 12.71
N LYS A 300 -14.49 -12.00 12.40
CA LYS A 300 -15.46 -11.50 13.37
C LYS A 300 -16.27 -12.63 13.99
#